data_AF-A0A559NVM5-F1
#
_entry.id   AF-A0A559NVM5-F1
#
_cell.length_a   1.000
_cell.length_b   1.000
_cell.length_c   1.000
_cell.angle_alpha   90.00
_cell.angle_beta   90.00
_cell.angle_gamma   90.00
#
_symmetry.space_group_name_H-M   'P 1'
#
loop_
_entity.id
_entity.type
_entity.pdbx_description
1 polymer ?
#
loop_
_entity_poly.entity_id
_entity_poly.type
_entity_poly.pdbx_seq_one_letter_code
_entity_poly.pdbx_strand_id
1 'polypeptide(L)'
;MGRLTETIKHLLIINVLFFIATNMYGDQMYEWFSLYFPKNDHFQLWQIVTHMFMHGGFMHILFNMYALYAFGSPLERMWGRNKFLFFYISAGLGAALIHIGVNYYYYDAGMNALLSAGLTESNILEIINSGQYSTQWYEIAGKSTIDNFLGAFNTPVVGASGAIYGVLVAFGMSYPNSELFLLFLPVPIKAKFFIPVLIALDLFSGVTGYSLFGQGIAHFAHVGGALFGFLMMWYWKKNQFNNNRWN
;
A
#
# COMPACT_ATOMS: atom_id res chain seq x y z
N MET A 1 22.55 0.75 16.91
CA MET A 1 21.42 0.10 16.21
C MET A 1 20.42 -0.39 17.24
N GLY A 2 19.13 -0.08 17.08
CA GLY A 2 18.11 -0.42 18.08
C GLY A 2 17.80 -1.92 18.10
N ARG A 3 17.65 -2.49 19.31
CA ARG A 3 17.22 -3.88 19.51
C ARG A 3 15.86 -4.13 18.84
N LEU A 4 15.74 -5.24 18.12
CA LEU A 4 14.48 -5.72 17.54
C LEU A 4 13.44 -5.86 18.66
N THR A 5 12.27 -5.26 18.47
CA THR A 5 11.16 -5.33 19.42
C THR A 5 10.27 -6.54 19.14
N GLU A 6 9.54 -6.98 20.16
CA GLU A 6 8.76 -8.21 20.08
C GLU A 6 7.65 -8.13 19.03
N THR A 7 6.92 -7.02 18.93
CA THR A 7 5.84 -6.92 17.93
C THR A 7 6.39 -6.92 16.52
N ILE A 8 7.44 -6.13 16.25
CA ILE A 8 8.13 -6.13 14.96
C ILE A 8 8.61 -7.54 14.59
N LYS A 9 9.22 -8.27 15.53
CA LYS A 9 9.64 -9.66 15.30
C LYS A 9 8.48 -10.55 14.85
N HIS A 10 7.32 -10.47 15.51
CA HIS A 10 6.14 -11.26 15.11
C HIS A 10 5.60 -10.85 13.74
N LEU A 11 5.57 -9.55 13.43
CA LEU A 11 5.18 -9.05 12.11
C LEU A 11 6.15 -9.55 11.03
N LEU A 12 7.45 -9.56 11.28
CA LEU A 12 8.44 -10.12 10.36
C LEU A 12 8.19 -11.62 10.13
N ILE A 13 8.00 -12.38 11.21
CA ILE A 13 7.76 -13.84 11.12
C ILE A 13 6.52 -14.13 10.28
N ILE A 14 5.38 -13.49 10.55
CA ILE A 14 4.14 -13.77 9.80
C ILE A 14 4.28 -13.43 8.31
N ASN A 15 4.95 -12.33 7.96
CA ASN A 15 5.21 -11.96 6.57
C ASN A 15 6.12 -12.97 5.86
N VAL A 16 7.16 -13.45 6.55
CA VAL A 16 8.05 -14.50 6.01
C VAL A 16 7.29 -15.81 5.83
N LEU A 17 6.43 -16.20 6.76
CA LEU A 17 5.60 -17.40 6.62
C LEU A 17 4.64 -17.31 5.43
N PHE A 18 3.97 -16.16 5.26
CA PHE A 18 3.13 -15.90 4.07
C PHE A 18 3.93 -15.96 2.78
N PHE A 19 5.14 -15.41 2.76
CA PHE A 19 6.00 -15.45 1.59
C PHE A 19 6.47 -16.88 1.27
N ILE A 20 6.88 -17.67 2.27
CA ILE A 20 7.23 -19.08 2.07
C ILE A 20 6.02 -19.84 1.52
N ALA A 21 4.83 -19.68 2.12
CA ALA A 21 3.61 -20.30 1.61
C ALA A 21 3.31 -19.87 0.17
N THR A 22 3.50 -18.59 -0.17
CA THR A 22 3.34 -18.09 -1.55
C THR A 22 4.31 -18.78 -2.51
N ASN A 23 5.56 -19.02 -2.12
CA ASN A 23 6.52 -19.78 -2.95
C ASN A 23 6.18 -21.27 -3.09
N MET A 24 5.40 -21.84 -2.15
CA MET A 24 4.98 -23.25 -2.20
C MET A 24 3.70 -23.45 -3.02
N TYR A 25 2.75 -22.53 -2.93
CA TYR A 25 1.39 -22.66 -3.50
C TYR A 25 1.14 -21.74 -4.71
N GLY A 26 2.05 -20.82 -5.02
CA GLY A 26 2.00 -19.97 -6.21
C GLY A 26 0.74 -19.10 -6.28
N ASP A 27 0.10 -19.10 -7.46
CA ASP A 27 -1.08 -18.28 -7.79
C ASP A 27 -2.23 -18.46 -6.80
N GLN A 28 -2.39 -19.66 -6.23
CA GLN A 28 -3.46 -19.93 -5.25
C GLN A 28 -3.38 -19.03 -4.02
N MET A 29 -2.17 -18.71 -3.54
CA MET A 29 -1.99 -17.81 -2.41
C MET A 29 -2.33 -16.38 -2.78
N TYR A 30 -2.01 -15.97 -4.01
CA TYR A 30 -2.38 -14.64 -4.50
C TYR A 30 -3.90 -14.51 -4.62
N GLU A 31 -4.58 -15.52 -5.17
CA GLU A 31 -6.04 -15.55 -5.28
C GLU A 31 -6.72 -15.47 -3.91
N TRP A 32 -6.25 -16.26 -2.94
CA TRP A 32 -6.88 -16.29 -1.61
C TRP A 32 -6.62 -15.04 -0.79
N PHE A 33 -5.45 -14.43 -0.87
CA PHE A 33 -5.02 -13.46 0.16
C PHE A 33 -4.67 -12.06 -0.35
N SER A 34 -4.54 -11.85 -1.66
CA SER A 34 -4.32 -10.52 -2.23
C SER A 34 -5.61 -9.72 -2.29
N LEU A 35 -5.53 -8.39 -2.21
CA LEU A 35 -6.71 -7.54 -2.26
C LEU A 35 -7.17 -7.33 -3.70
N TYR A 36 -8.20 -8.08 -4.10
CA TYR A 36 -8.90 -7.85 -5.37
C TYR A 36 -9.85 -6.66 -5.28
N PHE A 37 -10.20 -6.11 -6.43
CA PHE A 37 -11.24 -5.08 -6.52
C PHE A 37 -12.60 -5.64 -6.07
N PRO A 38 -13.42 -4.92 -5.29
CA PRO A 38 -14.64 -5.51 -4.71
C PRO A 38 -15.69 -6.04 -5.71
N LYS A 39 -15.65 -5.63 -6.98
CA LYS A 39 -16.52 -6.18 -8.04
C LYS A 39 -15.91 -7.37 -8.79
N ASN A 40 -14.68 -7.75 -8.49
CA ASN A 40 -14.02 -8.92 -9.09
C ASN A 40 -14.48 -10.21 -8.38
N ASP A 41 -14.66 -11.28 -9.14
CA ASP A 41 -15.18 -12.57 -8.63
C ASP A 41 -14.26 -13.25 -7.60
N HIS A 42 -12.96 -12.92 -7.61
CA HIS A 42 -12.00 -13.42 -6.63
C HIS A 42 -11.96 -12.61 -5.33
N PHE A 43 -12.74 -11.52 -5.21
CA PHE A 43 -12.74 -10.71 -4.00
C PHE A 43 -13.34 -11.45 -2.80
N GLN A 44 -12.64 -11.38 -1.68
CA GLN A 44 -13.05 -11.96 -0.41
C GLN A 44 -12.80 -10.99 0.74
N LEU A 45 -13.70 -10.94 1.72
CA LEU A 45 -13.65 -9.92 2.79
C LEU A 45 -12.36 -9.96 3.63
N TRP A 46 -11.76 -11.13 3.82
CA TRP A 46 -10.52 -11.25 4.59
C TRP A 46 -9.31 -10.62 3.87
N GLN A 47 -9.38 -10.45 2.55
CA GLN A 47 -8.31 -9.84 1.75
C GLN A 47 -8.02 -8.40 2.17
N ILE A 48 -9.00 -7.69 2.72
CA ILE A 48 -8.83 -6.34 3.30
C ILE A 48 -7.73 -6.32 4.37
N VAL A 49 -7.49 -7.43 5.07
CA VAL A 49 -6.42 -7.54 6.06
C VAL A 49 -5.27 -8.39 5.55
N THR A 50 -5.55 -9.53 4.91
CA THR A 50 -4.50 -10.50 4.56
C THR A 50 -3.53 -10.00 3.50
N HIS A 51 -3.96 -9.08 2.62
CA HIS A 51 -3.09 -8.51 1.59
C HIS A 51 -1.87 -7.80 2.17
N MET A 52 -2.00 -7.28 3.40
CA MET A 52 -0.91 -6.62 4.14
C MET A 52 0.28 -7.56 4.43
N PHE A 53 0.08 -8.88 4.29
CA PHE A 53 1.07 -9.91 4.54
C PHE A 53 1.59 -10.60 3.27
N MET A 54 0.95 -10.37 2.13
CA MET A 54 1.33 -10.90 0.83
C MET A 54 2.48 -10.10 0.20
N HIS A 55 3.37 -10.76 -0.55
CA HIS A 55 4.52 -10.10 -1.19
C HIS A 55 4.81 -10.69 -2.57
N GLY A 56 4.83 -9.83 -3.59
CA GLY A 56 5.04 -10.20 -4.99
C GLY A 56 6.46 -10.63 -5.40
N GLY A 57 7.42 -10.68 -4.47
CA GLY A 57 8.79 -11.07 -4.81
C GLY A 57 9.81 -10.82 -3.69
N PHE A 58 11.01 -11.38 -3.85
CA PHE A 58 12.06 -11.34 -2.83
C PHE A 58 12.48 -9.91 -2.45
N MET A 59 12.77 -9.05 -3.44
CA MET A 59 13.16 -7.67 -3.15
C MET A 59 12.03 -6.87 -2.49
N HIS A 60 10.78 -7.18 -2.81
CA HIS A 60 9.62 -6.53 -2.21
C HIS A 60 9.52 -6.86 -0.72
N ILE A 61 9.60 -8.14 -0.32
CA ILE A 61 9.61 -8.51 1.10
C ILE A 61 10.85 -8.00 1.82
N LEU A 62 12.03 -8.07 1.19
CA LEU A 62 13.29 -7.64 1.81
C LEU A 62 13.23 -6.18 2.25
N PHE A 63 12.83 -5.28 1.35
CA PHE A 63 12.75 -3.85 1.67
C PHE A 63 11.61 -3.53 2.63
N ASN A 64 10.45 -4.19 2.53
CA ASN A 64 9.36 -4.01 3.48
C ASN A 64 9.79 -4.42 4.90
N MET A 65 10.41 -5.59 5.06
CA MET A 65 10.83 -6.07 6.37
C MET A 65 11.99 -5.24 6.94
N TYR A 66 12.91 -4.78 6.09
CA TYR A 66 13.96 -3.85 6.49
C TYR A 66 13.37 -2.52 7.00
N ALA A 67 12.45 -1.92 6.24
CA ALA A 67 11.81 -0.67 6.63
C ALA A 67 10.99 -0.83 7.92
N LEU A 68 10.19 -1.89 8.03
CA LEU A 68 9.42 -2.19 9.24
C LEU A 68 10.33 -2.37 10.45
N TYR A 69 11.46 -3.08 10.30
CA TYR A 69 12.46 -3.20 11.35
C TYR A 69 13.07 -1.85 11.75
N ALA A 70 13.60 -1.11 10.76
CA ALA A 70 14.38 0.10 10.99
C ALA A 70 13.53 1.24 11.59
N PHE A 71 12.32 1.44 11.07
CA PHE A 71 11.46 2.56 11.44
C PHE A 71 10.37 2.16 12.44
N GLY A 72 9.88 0.92 12.40
CA GLY A 72 8.86 0.42 13.31
C GLY A 72 9.39 0.17 14.72
N SER A 73 10.61 -0.39 14.88
CA SER A 73 11.13 -0.70 16.21
C SER A 73 11.31 0.53 17.12
N PRO A 74 11.83 1.69 16.64
CA PRO A 74 11.84 2.94 17.42
C PRO A 74 10.45 3.40 17.85
N LEU A 75 9.47 3.33 16.95
CA LEU A 75 8.09 3.74 17.24
C LEU A 75 7.42 2.80 18.25
N GLU A 76 7.61 1.48 18.14
CA GLU A 76 7.11 0.52 19.14
C GLU A 76 7.72 0.78 20.51
N ARG A 77 9.03 1.08 20.61
CA ARG A 77 9.65 1.42 21.90
C ARG A 77 9.05 2.68 22.52
N MET A 78 8.70 3.66 21.70
CA MET A 78 8.09 4.91 22.16
C MET A 78 6.63 4.73 22.59
N TRP A 79 5.87 3.88 21.91
CA TRP A 79 4.41 3.76 22.10
C TRP A 79 3.96 2.53 22.88
N GLY A 80 4.81 1.51 22.99
CA GLY A 80 4.43 0.18 23.39
C GLY A 80 3.69 -0.58 22.28
N ARG A 81 3.55 -1.89 22.51
CA ARG A 81 2.96 -2.87 21.57
C ARG A 81 1.59 -2.46 21.04
N ASN A 82 0.63 -2.19 21.92
CA ASN A 82 -0.78 -2.04 21.52
C ASN A 82 -1.00 -0.83 20.62
N LYS A 83 -0.37 0.30 20.97
CA LYS A 83 -0.49 1.54 20.20
C LYS A 83 0.24 1.45 18.86
N PHE A 84 1.39 0.76 18.81
CA PHE A 84 2.07 0.47 17.54
C PHE A 84 1.23 -0.45 16.63
N LEU A 85 0.67 -1.55 17.16
CA LEU A 85 -0.18 -2.45 16.37
C LEU A 85 -1.42 -1.74 15.83
N PHE A 86 -2.10 -0.96 16.67
CA PHE A 86 -3.24 -0.15 16.25
C PHE A 86 -2.82 0.77 15.09
N PHE A 87 -1.72 1.51 15.25
CA PHE A 87 -1.22 2.40 14.22
C PHE A 87 -0.91 1.68 12.90
N TYR A 88 -0.17 0.57 12.98
CA TYR A 88 0.25 -0.21 11.82
C TYR A 88 -0.95 -0.77 11.04
N ILE A 89 -1.91 -1.38 11.75
CA ILE A 89 -3.12 -1.93 11.12
C ILE A 89 -4.00 -0.80 10.56
N SER A 90 -4.23 0.28 11.31
CA SER A 90 -5.03 1.41 10.81
C SER A 90 -4.41 2.09 9.60
N ALA A 91 -3.08 2.21 9.53
CA ALA A 91 -2.40 2.74 8.35
C ALA A 91 -2.57 1.81 7.14
N GLY A 92 -2.47 0.49 7.32
CA GLY A 92 -2.71 -0.50 6.26
C GLY A 92 -4.17 -0.51 5.77
N LEU A 93 -5.14 -0.45 6.68
CA LEU A 93 -6.55 -0.34 6.32
C LEU A 93 -6.87 0.99 5.61
N GLY A 94 -6.24 2.08 6.04
CA GLY A 94 -6.34 3.38 5.36
C GLY A 94 -5.76 3.34 3.94
N ALA A 95 -4.63 2.66 3.75
CA ALA A 95 -4.06 2.40 2.43
C ALA A 95 -5.02 1.61 1.54
N ALA A 96 -5.59 0.51 2.06
CA ALA A 96 -6.57 -0.31 1.35
C ALA A 96 -7.82 0.50 0.96
N LEU A 97 -8.34 1.33 1.86
CA LEU A 97 -9.51 2.17 1.61
C LEU A 97 -9.27 3.14 0.44
N ILE A 98 -8.14 3.84 0.44
CA ILE A 98 -7.80 4.78 -0.63
C ILE A 98 -7.58 4.02 -1.94
N HIS A 99 -6.87 2.89 -1.92
CA HIS A 99 -6.66 2.08 -3.11
C HIS A 99 -7.98 1.57 -3.72
N ILE A 100 -8.89 1.04 -2.90
CA ILE A 100 -10.22 0.60 -3.36
C ILE A 100 -10.97 1.78 -3.98
N GLY A 101 -10.97 2.95 -3.34
CA GLY A 101 -11.64 4.16 -3.87
C GLY A 101 -11.08 4.60 -5.22
N VAL A 102 -9.76 4.57 -5.40
CA VAL A 102 -9.11 4.89 -6.68
C VAL A 102 -9.45 3.84 -7.76
N ASN A 103 -9.48 2.56 -7.40
CA ASN A 103 -9.89 1.52 -8.35
C ASN A 103 -11.35 1.66 -8.77
N TYR A 104 -12.26 2.08 -7.88
CA TYR A 104 -13.64 2.41 -8.27
C TYR A 104 -13.67 3.54 -9.30
N TYR A 105 -12.88 4.60 -9.10
CA TYR A 105 -12.80 5.70 -10.04
C TYR A 105 -12.35 5.24 -11.44
N TYR A 106 -11.27 4.45 -11.53
CA TYR A 106 -10.78 3.94 -12.80
C TYR A 106 -11.71 2.89 -13.42
N TYR A 107 -12.33 2.04 -12.59
CA TYR A 107 -13.31 1.06 -13.02
C TYR A 107 -14.51 1.75 -13.68
N ASP A 108 -15.11 2.73 -13.00
CA ASP A 108 -16.30 3.42 -13.50
C ASP A 108 -15.97 4.26 -14.74
N ALA A 109 -14.78 4.86 -14.83
CA ALA A 109 -14.35 5.60 -16.01
C ALA A 109 -14.29 4.72 -17.28
N GLY A 110 -13.67 3.53 -17.18
CA GLY A 110 -13.60 2.60 -18.31
C GLY A 110 -14.95 1.95 -18.63
N MET A 111 -15.67 1.50 -17.60
CA MET A 111 -16.99 0.88 -17.78
C MET A 111 -17.96 1.83 -18.48
N ASN A 112 -18.08 3.08 -18.00
CA ASN A 112 -19.00 4.05 -18.60
C ASN A 112 -18.63 4.40 -20.05
N ALA A 113 -17.34 4.46 -20.38
CA ALA A 113 -16.89 4.72 -21.75
C ALA A 113 -17.29 3.58 -22.70
N LEU A 114 -17.14 2.33 -22.27
CA LEU A 114 -17.54 1.15 -23.05
C LEU A 114 -19.07 1.03 -23.18
N LEU A 115 -19.81 1.26 -22.09
CA LEU A 115 -21.28 1.27 -22.12
C LEU A 115 -21.82 2.35 -23.07
N SER A 116 -21.20 3.53 -23.08
CA SER A 116 -21.57 4.64 -23.98
C SER A 116 -21.33 4.32 -25.46
N ALA A 117 -20.44 3.37 -25.76
CA ALA A 117 -20.21 2.84 -27.11
C ALA A 117 -21.18 1.71 -27.50
N GLY A 118 -22.15 1.38 -26.65
CA GLY A 118 -23.19 0.38 -26.91
C GLY A 118 -22.82 -1.04 -26.47
N LEU A 119 -21.71 -1.25 -25.76
CA LEU A 119 -21.39 -2.53 -25.15
C LEU A 119 -22.31 -2.79 -23.94
N THR A 120 -22.57 -4.06 -23.63
CA THR A 120 -23.34 -4.43 -22.44
C THR A 120 -22.40 -4.73 -21.27
N GLU A 121 -22.84 -4.44 -20.05
CA GLU A 121 -22.05 -4.72 -18.84
C GLU A 121 -21.72 -6.21 -18.73
N SER A 122 -22.66 -7.11 -19.05
CA SER A 122 -22.42 -8.56 -19.00
C SER A 122 -21.32 -8.99 -19.96
N ASN A 123 -21.28 -8.47 -21.18
CA ASN A 123 -20.21 -8.81 -22.13
C ASN A 123 -18.86 -8.24 -21.70
N ILE A 124 -18.83 -7.03 -21.13
CA ILE A 124 -17.59 -6.43 -20.62
C ILE A 124 -17.04 -7.27 -19.47
N LEU A 125 -17.89 -7.62 -18.49
CA LEU A 125 -17.51 -8.43 -17.32
C LEU A 125 -17.02 -9.83 -17.72
N GLU A 126 -17.72 -10.50 -18.66
CA GLU A 126 -17.30 -11.79 -19.20
C GLU A 126 -15.89 -11.74 -19.82
N ILE A 127 -15.62 -10.70 -20.62
CA ILE A 127 -14.31 -10.50 -21.26
C ILE A 127 -13.22 -10.27 -20.20
N ILE A 128 -13.41 -9.33 -19.28
CA ILE A 128 -12.35 -8.97 -18.32
C ILE A 128 -12.09 -10.05 -17.27
N ASN A 129 -13.12 -10.81 -16.86
CA ASN A 129 -12.96 -11.97 -15.96
C ASN A 129 -12.23 -13.13 -16.62
N SER A 130 -12.31 -13.26 -17.95
CA SER A 130 -11.53 -14.27 -18.69
C SER A 130 -10.04 -13.90 -18.83
N GLY A 131 -9.61 -12.76 -18.30
CA GLY A 131 -8.27 -12.22 -18.48
C GLY A 131 -7.99 -11.71 -19.91
N GLN A 132 -9.04 -11.60 -20.73
CA GLN A 132 -8.96 -11.09 -22.10
C GLN A 132 -9.40 -9.62 -22.18
N TYR A 133 -9.06 -8.95 -23.26
CA TYR A 133 -9.60 -7.63 -23.62
C TYR A 133 -9.55 -7.42 -25.13
N SER A 134 -10.46 -6.59 -25.64
CA SER A 134 -10.45 -6.20 -27.07
C SER A 134 -9.54 -5.00 -27.28
N THR A 135 -8.63 -5.09 -28.24
CA THR A 135 -7.77 -3.94 -28.64
C THR A 135 -8.58 -2.77 -29.19
N GLN A 136 -9.80 -3.01 -29.66
CA GLN A 136 -10.75 -1.99 -30.14
C GLN A 136 -11.19 -1.05 -29.02
N TRP A 137 -11.13 -1.48 -27.75
CA TRP A 137 -11.47 -0.63 -26.62
C TRP A 137 -10.57 0.61 -26.53
N TYR A 138 -9.33 0.52 -27.02
CA TYR A 138 -8.43 1.66 -27.08
C TYR A 138 -8.88 2.74 -28.06
N GLU A 139 -9.62 2.37 -29.10
CA GLU A 139 -10.23 3.33 -30.04
C GLU A 139 -11.47 4.01 -29.42
N ILE A 140 -12.14 3.33 -28.47
CA ILE A 140 -13.33 3.84 -27.79
C ILE A 140 -12.98 4.86 -26.70
N ALA A 141 -12.07 4.50 -25.77
CA ALA A 141 -11.84 5.28 -24.55
C ALA A 141 -10.39 5.78 -24.39
N GLY A 142 -9.52 5.49 -25.36
CA GLY A 142 -8.10 5.78 -25.30
C GLY A 142 -7.32 4.79 -24.42
N LYS A 143 -6.03 4.64 -24.72
CA LYS A 143 -5.14 3.66 -24.06
C LYS A 143 -5.10 3.79 -22.53
N SER A 144 -4.94 5.01 -22.02
CA SER A 144 -4.83 5.25 -20.58
C SER A 144 -6.09 4.84 -19.81
N THR A 145 -7.27 5.12 -20.35
CA THR A 145 -8.54 4.81 -19.69
C THR A 145 -8.73 3.30 -19.59
N ILE A 146 -8.48 2.58 -20.67
CA ILE A 146 -8.63 1.12 -20.72
C ILE A 146 -7.56 0.42 -19.87
N ASP A 147 -6.30 0.86 -19.92
CA ASP A 147 -5.24 0.26 -19.11
C ASP A 147 -5.52 0.44 -17.61
N ASN A 148 -5.98 1.63 -17.19
CA ASN A 148 -6.35 1.89 -15.80
C ASN A 148 -7.60 1.10 -15.38
N PHE A 149 -8.59 0.97 -16.27
CA PHE A 149 -9.79 0.16 -16.05
C PHE A 149 -9.44 -1.32 -15.82
N LEU A 150 -8.65 -1.91 -16.72
CA LEU A 150 -8.22 -3.30 -16.64
C LEU A 150 -7.32 -3.51 -15.42
N GLY A 151 -6.38 -2.59 -15.17
CA GLY A 151 -5.50 -2.65 -14.01
C GLY A 151 -6.27 -2.59 -12.69
N ALA A 152 -7.23 -1.68 -12.57
CA ALA A 152 -8.08 -1.56 -11.38
C ALA A 152 -8.89 -2.82 -11.10
N PHE A 153 -9.32 -3.56 -12.14
CA PHE A 153 -10.12 -4.77 -11.99
C PHE A 153 -9.29 -6.04 -11.79
N ASN A 154 -8.21 -6.23 -12.54
CA ASN A 154 -7.45 -7.49 -12.64
C ASN A 154 -6.14 -7.52 -11.86
N THR A 155 -5.64 -6.38 -11.38
CA THR A 155 -4.36 -6.34 -10.63
C THR A 155 -4.63 -6.28 -9.14
N PRO A 156 -4.58 -7.41 -8.40
CA PRO A 156 -4.77 -7.37 -6.97
C PRO A 156 -3.56 -6.75 -6.27
N VAL A 157 -3.79 -6.11 -5.12
CA VAL A 157 -2.73 -5.50 -4.32
C VAL A 157 -2.20 -6.45 -3.26
N VAL A 158 -0.88 -6.40 -3.08
CA VAL A 158 -0.14 -7.13 -2.05
C VAL A 158 0.89 -6.21 -1.40
N GLY A 159 1.14 -6.38 -0.11
CA GLY A 159 2.29 -5.78 0.55
C GLY A 159 1.97 -5.07 1.86
N ALA A 160 2.92 -5.14 2.78
CA ALA A 160 2.93 -4.35 4.02
C ALA A 160 3.20 -2.85 3.78
N SER A 161 3.53 -2.46 2.55
CA SER A 161 4.07 -1.14 2.21
C SER A 161 3.12 0.00 2.56
N GLY A 162 1.80 -0.14 2.39
CA GLY A 162 0.83 0.86 2.84
C GLY A 162 0.95 1.19 4.33
N ALA A 163 1.00 0.16 5.19
CA ALA A 163 1.23 0.36 6.62
C ALA A 163 2.63 0.96 6.90
N ILE A 164 3.65 0.50 6.19
CA ILE A 164 5.03 0.99 6.33
C ILE A 164 5.15 2.47 5.94
N TYR A 165 4.44 2.95 4.93
CA TYR A 165 4.40 4.38 4.59
C TYR A 165 3.82 5.21 5.73
N GLY A 166 2.79 4.70 6.41
CA GLY A 166 2.31 5.31 7.66
C GLY A 166 3.38 5.32 8.76
N VAL A 167 4.12 4.22 8.94
CA VAL A 167 5.24 4.11 9.89
C VAL A 167 6.37 5.08 9.55
N LEU A 168 6.70 5.26 8.27
CA LEU A 168 7.70 6.22 7.80
C LEU A 168 7.28 7.64 8.16
N VAL A 169 6.05 8.04 7.85
CA VAL A 169 5.52 9.36 8.24
C VAL A 169 5.61 9.58 9.75
N ALA A 170 5.17 8.61 10.54
CA ALA A 170 5.28 8.69 12.00
C ALA A 170 6.72 8.84 12.47
N PHE A 171 7.64 8.07 11.90
CA PHE A 171 9.05 8.16 12.22
C PHE A 171 9.60 9.55 11.86
N GLY A 172 9.28 10.10 10.70
CA GLY A 172 9.72 11.44 10.28
C GLY A 172 9.21 12.54 11.21
N MET A 173 7.99 12.40 11.74
CA MET A 173 7.40 13.35 12.68
C MET A 173 7.95 13.22 14.11
N SER A 174 8.29 12.00 14.54
CA SER A 174 8.81 11.72 15.88
C SER A 174 10.33 11.85 16.02
N TYR A 175 11.06 11.56 14.94
CA TYR A 175 12.52 11.52 14.91
C TYR A 175 13.10 12.36 13.74
N PRO A 176 12.69 13.64 13.59
CA PRO A 176 12.95 14.43 12.38
C PRO A 176 14.44 14.66 12.06
N ASN A 177 15.30 14.62 13.07
CA ASN A 177 16.73 14.83 12.93
C ASN A 177 17.55 13.53 12.86
N SER A 178 16.89 12.36 12.87
CA SER A 178 17.61 11.09 12.67
C SER A 178 18.22 11.04 11.28
N GLU A 179 19.50 10.68 11.23
CA GLU A 179 20.28 10.56 10.01
C GLU A 179 20.11 9.18 9.38
N LEU A 180 19.63 9.16 8.14
CA LEU A 180 19.36 7.95 7.38
C LEU A 180 20.43 7.78 6.32
N PHE A 181 21.11 6.63 6.34
CA PHE A 181 22.09 6.24 5.33
C PHE A 181 21.39 5.52 4.19
N LEU A 182 21.53 6.05 2.98
CA LEU A 182 21.14 5.36 1.76
C LEU A 182 22.32 4.53 1.27
N LEU A 183 22.06 3.32 0.80
CA LEU A 183 23.10 2.34 0.45
C LEU A 183 24.08 2.85 -0.63
N PHE A 184 23.64 3.84 -1.43
CA PHE A 184 24.38 4.41 -2.56
C PHE A 184 24.74 5.90 -2.39
N LEU A 185 24.30 6.58 -1.32
CA LEU A 185 24.71 7.96 -1.04
C LEU A 185 25.61 8.00 0.20
N PRO A 186 26.85 8.51 0.08
CA PRO A 186 27.78 8.57 1.20
C PRO A 186 27.39 9.62 2.25
N VAL A 187 26.37 10.45 1.98
CA VAL A 187 25.92 11.53 2.85
C VAL A 187 24.60 11.14 3.54
N PRO A 188 24.54 11.13 4.88
CA PRO A 188 23.30 10.87 5.59
C PRO A 188 22.28 11.98 5.36
N ILE A 189 21.02 11.61 5.17
CA ILE A 189 19.91 12.56 5.00
C ILE A 189 19.01 12.50 6.23
N LYS A 190 18.65 13.66 6.78
CA LYS A 190 17.73 13.72 7.92
C LYS A 190 16.34 13.24 7.53
N ALA A 191 15.70 12.48 8.42
CA ALA A 191 14.38 11.90 8.24
C ALA A 191 13.32 12.93 7.78
N LYS A 192 13.36 14.16 8.31
CA LYS A 192 12.44 15.25 7.93
C LYS A 192 12.51 15.70 6.46
N PHE A 193 13.62 15.41 5.78
CA PHE A 193 13.77 15.68 4.35
C PHE A 193 13.56 14.41 3.54
N PHE A 194 14.17 13.31 3.98
CA PHE A 194 14.13 12.04 3.27
C PHE A 194 12.70 11.51 3.07
N ILE A 195 11.91 11.45 4.14
CA ILE A 195 10.57 10.83 4.09
C ILE A 195 9.60 11.62 3.20
N PRO A 196 9.47 12.95 3.31
CA PRO A 196 8.61 13.71 2.39
C PRO A 196 9.03 13.58 0.93
N VAL A 197 10.33 13.57 0.63
CA VAL A 197 10.84 13.38 -0.74
C VAL A 197 10.49 12.00 -1.26
N LEU A 198 10.67 10.95 -0.46
CA LEU A 198 10.29 9.58 -0.82
C LEU A 198 8.80 9.49 -1.16
N ILE A 199 7.93 10.04 -0.32
CA ILE A 199 6.47 10.03 -0.54
C ILE A 199 6.09 10.85 -1.77
N ALA A 200 6.75 12.00 -2.00
CA ALA A 200 6.49 12.84 -3.17
C ALA A 200 6.90 12.15 -4.48
N LEU A 201 8.03 11.44 -4.49
CA LEU A 201 8.48 10.65 -5.64
C LEU A 201 7.52 9.49 -5.93
N ASP A 202 7.04 8.81 -4.89
CA ASP A 202 6.08 7.71 -5.02
C ASP A 202 4.71 8.20 -5.53
N LEU A 203 4.22 9.34 -5.02
CA LEU A 203 3.02 10.01 -5.53
C LEU A 203 3.17 10.45 -6.98
N PHE A 204 4.32 11.04 -7.34
CA PHE A 204 4.61 11.43 -8.72
C PHE A 204 4.57 10.22 -9.65
N SER A 205 5.18 9.10 -9.25
CA SER A 205 5.12 7.84 -10.00
C SER A 205 3.68 7.33 -10.17
N GLY A 206 2.89 7.39 -9.10
CA GLY A 206 1.48 6.99 -9.12
C GLY A 206 0.59 7.83 -10.05
N VAL A 207 0.79 9.15 -10.09
CA VAL A 207 -0.03 10.07 -10.90
C VAL A 207 0.40 10.10 -12.36
N THR A 208 1.71 10.02 -12.62
CA THR A 208 2.24 10.17 -13.99
C THR A 208 2.39 8.84 -14.73
N GLY A 209 2.34 7.71 -14.01
CA GLY A 209 2.70 6.39 -14.55
C GLY A 209 4.20 6.23 -14.83
N TYR A 210 5.01 7.26 -14.57
CA TYR A 210 6.47 7.21 -14.70
C TYR A 210 7.06 6.51 -13.48
N SER A 211 7.46 5.25 -13.63
CA SER A 211 8.08 4.50 -12.55
C SER A 211 9.58 4.37 -12.72
N LEU A 212 10.35 4.85 -11.74
CA LEU A 212 11.80 4.65 -11.65
C LEU A 212 12.17 3.21 -11.22
N PHE A 213 11.24 2.46 -10.61
CA PHE A 213 11.50 1.15 -10.00
C PHE A 213 10.44 0.07 -10.27
N GLY A 214 9.46 0.31 -11.14
CA GLY A 214 8.44 -0.64 -11.60
C GLY A 214 6.99 -0.43 -11.08
N GLN A 215 6.06 -0.89 -11.92
CA GLN A 215 4.59 -1.11 -11.84
C GLN A 215 3.64 -0.10 -11.15
N GLY A 216 2.68 0.37 -11.94
CA GLY A 216 1.63 1.35 -11.57
C GLY A 216 0.49 0.78 -10.73
N ILE A 217 -0.33 1.70 -10.21
CA ILE A 217 -1.50 1.51 -9.32
C ILE A 217 -1.16 1.25 -7.83
N ALA A 218 -0.13 0.48 -7.49
CA ALA A 218 0.24 0.23 -6.08
C ALA A 218 0.63 1.52 -5.30
N HIS A 219 1.04 2.58 -6.00
CA HIS A 219 1.42 3.87 -5.41
C HIS A 219 0.29 4.56 -4.64
N PHE A 220 -0.97 4.41 -5.05
CA PHE A 220 -2.08 5.04 -4.32
C PHE A 220 -2.32 4.41 -2.95
N ALA A 221 -1.99 3.12 -2.78
CA ALA A 221 -2.02 2.46 -1.48
C ALA A 221 -0.94 3.06 -0.55
N HIS A 222 0.28 3.29 -1.04
CA HIS A 222 1.34 3.94 -0.27
C HIS A 222 0.95 5.35 0.18
N VAL A 223 0.37 6.15 -0.72
CA VAL A 223 -0.12 7.50 -0.42
C VAL A 223 -1.23 7.45 0.62
N GLY A 224 -2.17 6.50 0.50
CA GLY A 224 -3.21 6.31 1.50
C GLY A 224 -2.65 5.97 2.87
N GLY A 225 -1.67 5.07 2.93
CA GLY A 225 -0.95 4.73 4.16
C GLY A 225 -0.23 5.91 4.79
N ALA A 226 0.47 6.71 3.99
CA ALA A 226 1.14 7.93 4.43
C ALA A 226 0.14 8.97 4.96
N LEU A 227 -0.99 9.18 4.26
CA LEU A 227 -2.04 10.11 4.67
C LEU A 227 -2.66 9.70 6.01
N PHE A 228 -3.09 8.45 6.14
CA PHE A 228 -3.69 7.97 7.39
C PHE A 228 -2.67 7.97 8.54
N GLY A 229 -1.42 7.60 8.27
CA GLY A 229 -0.32 7.73 9.22
C GLY A 229 -0.12 9.16 9.69
N PHE A 230 -0.12 10.13 8.77
CA PHE A 230 -0.03 11.56 9.07
C PHE A 230 -1.19 12.03 9.93
N LEU A 231 -2.43 11.73 9.54
CA LEU A 231 -3.64 12.15 10.24
C LEU A 231 -3.67 11.61 11.68
N MET A 232 -3.37 10.32 11.86
CA MET A 232 -3.28 9.71 13.19
C MET A 232 -2.19 10.36 14.04
N MET A 233 -1.00 10.59 13.47
CA MET A 233 0.12 11.21 14.17
C MET A 233 -0.16 12.66 14.57
N TRP A 234 -0.73 13.43 13.66
CA TRP A 234 -1.15 14.79 13.91
C TRP A 234 -2.18 14.85 15.04
N TYR A 235 -3.20 13.99 14.98
CA TYR A 235 -4.21 13.87 16.03
C TYR A 235 -3.60 13.49 17.39
N TRP A 236 -2.74 12.47 17.43
CA TRP A 236 -2.08 12.05 18.68
C TRP A 236 -1.18 13.12 19.28
N LYS A 237 -0.40 13.84 18.46
CA LYS A 237 0.47 14.92 18.91
C LYS A 237 -0.34 16.10 19.45
N LYS A 238 -1.45 16.44 18.81
CA LYS A 238 -2.36 17.51 19.26
C LYS A 238 -3.03 17.20 20.60
N ASN A 239 -3.37 15.93 20.84
CA ASN A 239 -4.09 15.50 22.04
C ASN A 239 -3.20 15.00 23.18
N GLN A 240 -1.88 14.95 22.99
CA GLN A 240 -0.94 14.41 23.99
C GLN A 240 -1.00 15.12 25.35
N PHE A 241 -1.43 16.39 25.38
CA PHE A 241 -1.55 17.20 26.61
C PHE A 241 -2.98 17.34 27.13
N ASN A 242 -4.00 16.79 26.45
CA ASN A 242 -5.39 16.93 26.90
C ASN A 242 -5.70 16.12 28.16
N ASN A 243 -4.95 15.05 28.43
CA ASN A 243 -5.09 14.27 29.68
C ASN A 243 -4.40 14.94 30.90
N ASN A 244 -3.61 16.01 30.68
CA ASN A 244 -2.91 16.76 31.73
C ASN A 244 -3.47 18.19 31.90
N ARG A 245 -4.60 18.50 31.26
CA ARG A 245 -5.35 19.72 31.53
C ARG A 245 -6.16 19.48 32.80
N TRP A 246 -5.63 20.02 33.89
CA TRP A 246 -6.25 20.12 35.21
C TRP A 246 -7.77 20.37 35.09
N ASN A 247 -8.56 19.43 35.61
CA ASN A 247 -9.89 19.72 36.16
C ASN A 247 -9.70 20.07 37.64
#